data_AF-A0A4Q3XPX0-F1
#
_entry.id   AF-A0A4Q3XPX0-F1
#
_cell.length_a   1.000
_cell.length_b   1.000
_cell.length_c   1.000
_cell.angle_alpha   90.00
_cell.angle_beta   90.00
_cell.angle_gamma   90.00
#
_symmetry.space_group_name_H-M   'P 1'
#
loop_
_entity.id
_entity.type
_entity.pdbx_description
1 polymer ?
#
loop_
_entity_poly.entity_id
_entity_poly.type
_entity_poly.pdbx_seq_one_letter_code
_entity_poly.pdbx_strand_id
1 'polypeptide(L)' 'MGTDLKSAVGPGKPNLREDVELVQSLLNKQKGAPPLKQDGRFGPQTAKAITAYQLKVLDRAKPDGVVDPEGAT' A
#
# COMPACT_ATOMS: atom_id res chain seq x y z
N MET A 1 -13.90 9.82 10.59
CA MET A 1 -13.17 9.42 9.37
C MET A 1 -12.18 8.37 9.79
N GLY A 2 -12.49 7.09 9.58
CA GLY A 2 -11.60 5.99 9.98
C GLY A 2 -10.35 6.01 9.11
N THR A 3 -9.19 6.05 9.76
CA THR A 3 -7.86 5.94 9.12
C THR A 3 -7.40 4.48 9.03
N ASP A 4 -8.31 3.57 9.33
CA ASP A 4 -8.06 2.15 9.54
C ASP A 4 -8.39 1.40 8.24
N LEU A 5 -7.43 0.61 7.75
CA LEU A 5 -7.69 -0.32 6.66
C LEU A 5 -8.74 -1.34 7.15
N LYS A 6 -9.77 -1.63 6.36
CA LYS A 6 -10.73 -2.69 6.71
C LYS A 6 -10.18 -4.08 6.44
N SER A 7 -9.24 -4.18 5.51
CA SER A 7 -8.58 -5.42 5.13
C SER A 7 -7.17 -5.16 4.62
N ALA A 8 -6.36 -6.22 4.65
CA ALA A 8 -5.02 -6.18 4.10
C ALA A 8 -5.04 -5.87 2.60
N VAL A 9 -4.10 -5.05 2.16
CA VAL A 9 -3.86 -4.69 0.76
C VAL A 9 -2.51 -5.26 0.34
N GLY A 10 -2.50 -6.18 -0.62
CA GLY A 10 -1.30 -6.90 -0.99
C GLY A 10 -1.53 -8.09 -1.93
N PRO A 11 -0.46 -8.74 -2.39
CA PRO A 11 -0.58 -9.95 -3.19
C PRO A 11 -1.35 -11.04 -2.43
N GLY A 12 -2.41 -11.57 -3.03
CA GLY A 12 -3.23 -12.63 -2.42
C GLY A 12 -4.17 -12.17 -1.28
N LYS A 13 -4.33 -10.85 -1.08
CA LYS A 13 -5.23 -10.28 -0.07
C LYS A 13 -6.57 -9.82 -0.68
N PRO A 14 -7.59 -9.50 0.14
CA PRO A 14 -8.89 -9.05 -0.35
C PRO A 14 -8.82 -7.82 -1.25
N ASN A 15 -7.83 -6.94 -1.03
CA ASN A 15 -7.61 -5.73 -1.82
C ASN A 15 -8.91 -4.93 -2.00
N LEU A 16 -9.60 -4.66 -0.88
CA LEU A 16 -10.83 -3.90 -0.91
C LEU A 16 -10.57 -2.55 -1.56
N ARG A 17 -11.49 -2.13 -2.42
CA ARG A 17 -11.33 -0.93 -3.23
C ARG A 17 -11.00 0.30 -2.38
N GLU A 18 -11.74 0.48 -1.30
CA GLU A 18 -11.57 1.58 -0.34
C GLU A 18 -10.18 1.58 0.31
N ASP A 19 -9.69 0.41 0.72
CA ASP A 19 -8.36 0.25 1.31
C ASP A 19 -7.25 0.50 0.27
N VAL A 20 -7.43 0.01 -0.95
CA VAL A 20 -6.48 0.23 -2.04
C VAL A 20 -6.44 1.72 -2.42
N GLU A 21 -7.59 2.41 -2.50
CA GLU A 21 -7.65 3.86 -2.73
C GLU A 21 -6.91 4.62 -1.63
N LEU A 22 -7.07 4.20 -0.37
CA LEU A 22 -6.36 4.79 0.76
C LEU A 22 -4.84 4.59 0.63
N VAL A 23 -4.40 3.36 0.39
CA VAL A 23 -2.98 3.01 0.20
C VAL A 23 -2.38 3.76 -0.98
N GLN A 24 -3.07 3.83 -2.12
CA GLN A 24 -2.62 4.60 -3.28
C GLN A 24 -2.47 6.10 -2.95
N SER A 25 -3.40 6.67 -2.17
CA SER A 25 -3.28 8.05 -1.68
C SER A 25 -2.02 8.26 -0.83
N LEU A 26 -1.78 7.35 0.11
CA LEU A 26 -0.66 7.41 1.04
C LEU A 26 0.67 7.25 0.29
N LEU A 27 0.74 6.33 -0.67
CA LEU A 27 1.90 6.14 -1.53
C LEU A 27 2.16 7.37 -2.41
N ASN A 28 1.11 8.02 -2.92
CA ASN A 28 1.25 9.26 -3.69
C ASN A 28 1.77 10.44 -2.86
N LYS A 29 1.52 10.44 -1.55
CA LYS A 29 2.10 11.45 -0.64
C LYS A 29 3.60 11.24 -0.44
N GLN A 30 4.11 10.04 -0.73
CA GLN A 30 5.51 9.75 -0.56
C GLN A 30 6.35 10.33 -1.70
N LYS A 31 7.36 11.13 -1.33
CA LYS A 31 8.29 11.71 -2.29
C LYS A 31 9.21 10.63 -2.86
N GLY A 32 9.26 10.51 -4.18
CA GLY A 32 10.17 9.59 -4.90
C GLY A 32 9.54 8.24 -5.32
N ALA A 33 8.23 8.05 -5.11
CA ALA A 33 7.46 7.00 -5.78
C ALA A 33 6.77 7.59 -7.03
N PRO A 34 6.62 6.81 -8.12
CA PRO A 34 5.83 7.25 -9.27
C PRO A 34 4.36 7.46 -8.84
N PRO A 35 3.70 8.52 -9.34
CA PRO A 35 2.31 8.78 -8.99
C PRO A 35 1.43 7.64 -9.49
N LEU A 36 0.74 6.99 -8.55
CA LEU A 36 -0.26 5.97 -8.81
C LEU A 36 -1.61 6.62 -9.10
N LYS A 37 -2.40 5.97 -9.95
CA LYS A 37 -3.81 6.33 -10.08
C LYS A 37 -4.56 5.78 -8.87
N GLN A 38 -5.33 6.63 -8.19
CA GLN A 38 -6.15 6.26 -7.06
C GLN A 38 -7.46 5.62 -7.57
N ASP A 39 -7.34 4.44 -8.16
CA ASP A 39 -8.42 3.71 -8.82
C ASP A 39 -8.99 2.55 -7.97
N GLY A 40 -8.40 2.31 -6.80
CA GLY A 40 -8.80 1.25 -5.89
C GLY A 40 -8.50 -0.14 -6.41
N ARG A 41 -7.59 -0.26 -7.37
CA ARG A 41 -7.19 -1.54 -7.95
C ARG A 41 -5.76 -1.89 -7.56
N PHE A 42 -5.61 -3.04 -6.94
CA PHE A 42 -4.30 -3.56 -6.62
C PHE A 42 -3.65 -4.10 -7.89
N GLY A 43 -2.82 -3.27 -8.54
CA GLY A 43 -2.04 -3.62 -9.72
C GLY A 43 -0.55 -3.78 -9.43
N PRO A 44 0.25 -4.16 -10.44
CA PRO A 44 1.70 -4.27 -10.31
C PRO A 44 2.37 -2.94 -9.94
N GLN A 45 1.77 -1.80 -10.31
CA GLN A 45 2.26 -0.48 -9.91
C GLN A 45 2.08 -0.24 -8.40
N THR A 46 0.89 -0.54 -7.87
CA THR A 46 0.59 -0.47 -6.43
C THR A 46 1.53 -1.40 -5.65
N ALA A 47 1.71 -2.64 -6.11
CA ALA A 47 2.61 -3.61 -5.48
C ALA A 47 4.08 -3.12 -5.42
N LYS A 48 4.60 -2.54 -6.51
CA LYS A 48 5.94 -1.95 -6.55
C LYS A 48 6.08 -0.76 -5.61
N ALA A 49 5.06 0.09 -5.53
CA ALA A 49 5.07 1.25 -4.65
C ALA A 49 5.03 0.83 -3.17
N ILE A 50 4.23 -0.18 -2.81
CA ILE A 50 4.20 -0.73 -1.45
C ILE A 50 5.56 -1.32 -1.08
N THR A 51 6.13 -2.18 -1.93
CA THR A 51 7.44 -2.78 -1.64
C THR A 51 8.56 -1.74 -1.53
N ALA A 52 8.55 -0.73 -2.40
CA ALA A 52 9.49 0.40 -2.32
C ALA A 52 9.29 1.21 -1.03
N TYR A 53 8.05 1.43 -0.60
CA TYR A 53 7.74 2.11 0.65
C TYR A 53 8.26 1.31 1.84
N GLN A 54 7.96 0.02 1.91
CA GLN A 54 8.42 -0.86 2.99
C GLN A 54 9.95 -0.89 3.06
N LEU A 55 10.62 -1.00 1.92
CA LEU A 55 12.08 -1.03 1.85
C LEU A 55 12.71 0.31 2.27
N LYS A 56 12.17 1.45 1.81
CA LYS A 56 12.78 2.77 2.03
C LYS A 56 12.37 3.46 3.32
N VAL A 57 11.14 3.22 3.77
CA VAL A 57 10.51 3.96 4.88
C VAL A 57 10.51 3.15 6.15
N LEU A 58 10.19 1.85 6.04
CA LEU A 58 10.19 0.94 7.18
C LEU A 58 11.53 0.24 7.37
N ASP A 59 12.51 0.52 6.51
CA ASP A 59 13.82 -0.17 6.47
C ASP A 59 13.68 -1.71 6.48
N ARG A 60 12.58 -2.22 5.90
CA ARG A 60 12.30 -3.65 5.84
C ARG A 60 13.25 -4.30 4.85
N ALA A 61 14.21 -5.05 5.36
CA ALA A 61 15.13 -5.85 4.55
C ALA A 61 14.42 -6.84 3.60
N LYS A 62 13.21 -7.29 3.96
CA LYS A 62 12.32 -8.07 3.10
C LYS A 62 10.94 -7.40 3.06
N PRO A 63 10.63 -6.63 2.00
CA PRO A 63 9.30 -6.07 1.82
C PRO A 63 8.35 -7.18 1.35
N ASP A 64 7.33 -7.46 2.15
CA ASP A 64 6.31 -8.47 1.86
C ASP A 64 5.28 -7.99 0.82
N GLY A 65 5.24 -6.69 0.53
CA GLY A 65 4.31 -6.08 -0.42
C GLY A 65 2.87 -6.02 0.09
N VAL A 66 2.67 -6.24 1.39
CA VAL A 66 1.36 -6.26 2.07
C VAL A 66 1.28 -5.12 3.09
N VAL A 67 0.21 -4.32 3.00
CA VAL A 67 -0.18 -3.31 4.00
C VAL A 67 -1.32 -3.89 4.83
N ASP A 68 -1.09 -4.09 6.13
CA ASP A 68 -2.07 -4.67 7.05
C ASP A 68 -2.72 -3.60 7.96
N PRO A 69 -4.02 -3.72 8.31
CA PRO A 69 -4.71 -2.80 9.21
C PRO A 69 -4.15 -2.70 10.63
N GLU A 70 -3.75 -3.84 11.20
CA GLU A 70 -3.46 -3.98 12.63
C GLU A 70 -1.99 -3.69 12.99
N GLY A 71 -1.26 -2.98 12.13
CA GLY A 71 0.03 -2.42 12.49
C GLY A 71 1.19 -3.40 12.45
N ALA A 72 1.24 -4.27 11.45
CA ALA A 72 2.46 -5.04 11.16
C ALA A 72 3.20 -4.58 9.90
N THR A 73 2.87 -3.43 9.31
CA THR A 73 3.71 -2.74 8.31
C THR A 73 3.42 -1.25 8.26
#